data_AF-A0A970NX79-F1
#
_entry.id   AF-A0A970NX79-F1
#
_cell.length_a   1.000
_cell.length_b   1.000
_cell.length_c   1.000
_cell.angle_alpha   90.00
_cell.angle_beta   90.00
_cell.angle_gamma   90.00
#
_symmetry.space_group_name_H-M   'P 1'
#
loop_
_entity.id
_entity.type
_entity.pdbx_description
1 polymer ?
#
loop_
_entity_poly.entity_id
_entity_poly.type
_entity_poly.pdbx_seq_one_letter_code
_entity_poly.pdbx_strand_id
1 'polypeptide(L)'
;MANKGTESRAFVQLLLSLNSEPRKPLHMKTVTRSFDYQEYASPDEMDPRDRELVQAARDAQKTSYAPYSGFNVGAAVRLEDGTIVKGSNQENSAYPSGLCAERTAMFAASAAHPGKAMVSLAIVGGFARKIDDKPCSPCGACRQVMAEYQMAGKRPLSVILSGAKKTLKFSCVDDILPFVFDSFYTESHPSR
;
A
#
# COMPACT_ATOMS: atom_id res chain seq x y z
N MET A 1 37.99 24.57 -58.69
CA MET A 1 38.40 24.15 -57.33
C MET A 1 37.65 25.02 -56.33
N ALA A 2 36.49 24.55 -55.87
CA ALA A 2 35.58 25.33 -55.01
C ALA A 2 35.67 24.84 -53.56
N ASN A 3 35.67 25.83 -52.67
CA ASN A 3 36.03 25.82 -51.26
C ASN A 3 35.06 24.96 -50.41
N LYS A 4 35.51 23.81 -49.85
CA LYS A 4 34.75 22.95 -48.92
C LYS A 4 35.21 23.07 -47.46
N GLY A 5 35.84 24.19 -47.08
CA GLY A 5 36.47 24.35 -45.75
C GLY A 5 35.74 25.27 -44.76
N THR A 6 34.76 26.06 -45.20
CA THR A 6 34.22 27.19 -44.40
C THR A 6 32.87 26.94 -43.73
N GLU A 7 32.06 25.98 -44.18
CA GLU A 7 30.72 25.74 -43.59
C GLU A 7 30.74 24.96 -42.26
N SER A 8 31.79 24.15 -42.01
CA SER A 8 31.89 23.31 -40.80
C SER A 8 32.16 24.13 -39.52
N ARG A 9 32.94 25.22 -39.63
CA ARG A 9 33.28 26.07 -38.47
C ARG A 9 32.09 26.87 -37.94
N ALA A 10 31.22 27.37 -38.81
CA ALA A 10 30.04 28.13 -38.40
C ALA A 10 29.03 27.24 -37.65
N PHE A 11 28.87 25.99 -38.07
CA PHE A 11 27.93 25.05 -37.45
C PHE A 11 28.39 24.59 -36.05
N VAL A 12 29.70 24.36 -35.88
CA VAL A 12 30.28 24.02 -34.56
C VAL A 12 30.21 25.21 -33.60
N GLN A 13 30.43 26.44 -34.07
CA GLN A 13 30.32 27.64 -33.25
C GLN A 13 28.87 27.89 -32.76
N LEU A 14 27.87 27.60 -33.60
CA LEU A 14 26.44 27.72 -33.26
C LEU A 14 25.98 26.67 -32.23
N LEU A 15 26.49 25.44 -32.32
CA LEU A 15 26.20 24.38 -31.33
C LEU A 15 26.85 24.66 -29.97
N LEU A 16 28.02 25.31 -29.96
CA LEU A 16 28.68 25.75 -28.73
C LEU A 16 27.96 26.94 -28.07
N SER A 17 27.37 27.85 -28.84
CA SER A 17 26.59 28.99 -28.31
C SER A 17 25.19 28.60 -27.82
N LEU A 18 24.63 27.48 -28.27
CA LEU A 18 23.34 26.97 -27.79
C LEU A 18 23.45 26.25 -26.42
N ASN A 19 24.66 25.90 -25.99
CA ASN A 19 24.93 25.25 -24.71
C ASN A 19 25.51 26.20 -23.64
N SER A 20 25.65 27.50 -23.94
CA SER A 20 26.27 28.50 -23.05
C SER A 20 25.27 29.30 -22.21
N GLU A 21 23.97 29.02 -22.30
CA GLU A 21 23.00 29.65 -21.40
C GLU A 21 23.26 29.18 -19.96
N PRO A 22 23.54 30.08 -19.00
CA PRO A 22 23.72 29.70 -17.61
C PRO A 22 22.41 29.08 -17.13
N ARG A 23 22.43 27.78 -16.83
CA ARG A 23 21.27 27.09 -16.25
C ARG A 23 20.86 27.85 -15.01
N LYS A 24 19.64 28.39 -15.00
CA LYS A 24 19.06 29.06 -13.84
C LYS A 24 19.31 28.18 -12.61
N PRO A 25 19.76 28.73 -11.47
CA PRO A 25 20.03 27.93 -10.28
C PRO A 25 18.77 27.13 -9.94
N LEU A 26 18.89 25.80 -9.88
CA LEU A 26 17.81 24.95 -9.41
C LEU A 26 17.53 25.34 -7.96
N HIS A 27 16.35 25.89 -7.69
CA HIS A 27 15.89 26.18 -6.34
C HIS A 27 15.41 24.87 -5.71
N MET A 28 16.36 24.01 -5.37
CA MET A 28 16.10 22.70 -4.76
C MET A 28 15.97 22.87 -3.24
N LYS A 29 14.84 22.42 -2.68
CA LYS A 29 14.62 22.31 -1.24
C LYS A 29 14.50 20.85 -0.86
N THR A 30 15.42 20.36 -0.02
CA THR A 30 15.30 19.03 0.59
C THR A 30 14.32 19.09 1.76
N VAL A 31 13.32 18.21 1.75
CA VAL A 31 12.36 18.05 2.85
C VAL A 31 12.41 16.59 3.30
N THR A 32 12.69 16.37 4.58
CA THR A 32 12.69 15.03 5.20
C THR A 32 11.34 14.76 5.86
N ARG A 33 10.78 13.57 5.62
CA ARG A 33 9.61 13.03 6.31
C ARG A 33 10.00 11.71 6.95
N SER A 34 9.57 11.50 8.19
CA SER A 34 9.74 10.27 8.95
C SER A 34 8.38 9.80 9.45
N PHE A 35 8.25 8.51 9.69
CA PHE A 35 7.08 7.88 10.30
C PHE A 35 7.54 6.85 11.33
N ASP A 36 6.67 6.58 12.29
CA ASP A 36 6.93 5.64 13.37
C ASP A 36 6.06 4.39 13.21
N TYR A 37 6.57 3.25 13.68
CA TYR A 37 5.80 2.02 13.80
C TYR A 37 6.20 1.28 15.08
N GLN A 38 5.28 0.47 15.58
CA GLN A 38 5.53 -0.39 16.74
C GLN A 38 5.94 -1.78 16.26
N GLU A 39 7.02 -2.33 16.84
CA GLU A 39 7.47 -3.70 16.59
C GLU A 39 7.30 -4.54 17.85
N TYR A 40 6.78 -5.75 17.67
CA TYR A 40 6.55 -6.75 18.72
C TYR A 40 7.20 -8.07 18.33
N ALA A 41 7.68 -8.84 19.30
CA ALA A 41 8.21 -10.18 19.05
C ALA A 41 7.09 -11.19 18.79
N SER A 42 5.92 -10.98 19.41
CA SER A 42 4.72 -11.81 19.26
C SER A 42 3.44 -10.96 19.36
N PRO A 43 2.32 -11.34 18.71
CA PRO A 43 1.01 -10.76 18.97
C PRO A 43 0.56 -10.79 20.44
N ASP A 44 1.16 -11.65 21.27
CA ASP A 44 0.81 -11.76 22.69
C ASP A 44 1.14 -10.50 23.50
N GLU A 45 2.13 -9.73 23.04
CA GLU A 45 2.58 -8.46 23.65
C GLU A 45 1.72 -7.26 23.24
N MET A 46 0.77 -7.45 22.31
CA MET A 46 -0.11 -6.40 21.83
C MET A 46 -1.31 -6.18 22.76
N ASP A 47 -1.99 -5.06 22.58
CA ASP A 47 -3.30 -4.82 23.19
C ASP A 47 -4.27 -5.99 22.86
N PRO A 48 -5.14 -6.43 23.80
CA PRO A 48 -6.06 -7.54 23.58
C PRO A 48 -6.91 -7.40 22.32
N ARG A 49 -7.32 -6.19 21.94
CA ARG A 49 -8.10 -5.94 20.72
C ARG A 49 -7.24 -6.19 19.48
N ASP A 50 -5.98 -5.77 19.47
CA ASP A 50 -5.11 -6.02 18.32
C ASP A 50 -4.79 -7.50 18.16
N ARG A 51 -4.54 -8.18 19.29
CA ARG A 51 -4.31 -9.63 19.31
C ARG A 51 -5.52 -10.41 18.78
N GLU A 52 -6.74 -10.02 19.16
CA GLU A 52 -7.98 -10.59 18.62
C GLU A 52 -8.05 -10.43 17.10
N LEU A 53 -7.70 -9.25 16.58
CA LEU A 53 -7.75 -8.98 15.14
C LEU A 53 -6.71 -9.80 14.37
N VAL A 54 -5.50 -9.94 14.91
CA VAL A 54 -4.45 -10.81 14.35
C VAL A 54 -4.92 -12.27 14.33
N GLN A 55 -5.56 -12.74 15.40
CA GLN A 55 -6.09 -14.10 15.46
C GLN A 55 -7.18 -14.32 14.40
N ALA A 56 -8.08 -13.34 14.21
CA ALA A 56 -9.08 -13.40 13.15
C ALA A 56 -8.46 -13.46 11.74
N ALA A 57 -7.36 -12.74 11.49
CA ALA A 57 -6.61 -12.83 10.23
C ALA A 57 -5.95 -14.22 10.04
N ARG A 58 -5.39 -14.81 11.11
CA ARG A 58 -4.87 -16.21 11.08
C ARG A 58 -5.95 -17.23 10.77
N ASP A 59 -7.15 -17.04 11.31
CA ASP A 59 -8.28 -17.91 10.98
C ASP A 59 -8.75 -17.71 9.54
N ALA A 60 -8.73 -16.48 9.03
CA ALA A 60 -9.05 -16.19 7.64
C ALA A 60 -8.06 -16.84 6.66
N GLN A 61 -6.77 -16.89 6.98
CA GLN A 61 -5.75 -17.52 6.12
C GLN A 61 -6.10 -18.99 5.80
N LYS A 62 -6.76 -19.70 6.72
CA LYS A 62 -7.20 -21.09 6.56
C LYS A 62 -8.21 -21.26 5.43
N THR A 63 -8.92 -20.20 5.02
CA THR A 63 -9.90 -20.21 3.91
C THR A 63 -9.32 -19.67 2.61
N SER A 64 -7.99 -19.44 2.53
CA SER A 64 -7.31 -19.03 1.30
C SER A 64 -7.52 -20.07 0.18
N TYR A 65 -7.87 -19.57 -1.00
CA TYR A 65 -7.84 -20.30 -2.27
C TYR A 65 -6.65 -19.78 -3.07
N ALA A 66 -5.53 -20.49 -2.98
CA ALA A 66 -4.29 -20.11 -3.65
C ALA A 66 -3.58 -21.32 -4.29
N PRO A 67 -4.22 -22.05 -5.21
CA PRO A 67 -3.63 -23.25 -5.81
C PRO A 67 -2.50 -22.93 -6.78
N TYR A 68 -2.35 -21.68 -7.27
CA TYR A 68 -1.36 -21.32 -8.25
C TYR A 68 -0.06 -20.85 -7.59
N SER A 69 -0.15 -19.96 -6.60
CA SER A 69 1.05 -19.50 -5.88
C SER A 69 1.45 -20.39 -4.69
N GLY A 70 0.49 -21.08 -4.07
CA GLY A 70 0.70 -21.75 -2.79
C GLY A 70 0.91 -20.80 -1.60
N PHE A 71 0.82 -19.48 -1.81
CA PHE A 71 1.00 -18.46 -0.80
C PHE A 71 -0.36 -18.05 -0.22
N ASN A 72 -0.61 -18.40 1.04
CA ASN A 72 -1.88 -18.19 1.71
C ASN A 72 -1.82 -16.91 2.55
N VAL A 73 -2.74 -15.98 2.29
CA VAL A 73 -2.86 -14.71 3.00
C VAL A 73 -4.22 -14.63 3.66
N GLY A 74 -4.24 -14.18 4.91
CA GLY A 74 -5.45 -13.87 5.66
C GLY A 74 -5.43 -12.41 6.12
N ALA A 75 -6.60 -11.78 6.12
CA ALA A 75 -6.79 -10.43 6.61
C ALA A 75 -8.07 -10.34 7.43
N ALA A 76 -8.10 -9.42 8.39
CA ALA A 76 -9.29 -9.11 9.17
C ALA A 76 -9.37 -7.61 9.41
N VAL A 77 -10.52 -7.01 9.12
CA VAL A 77 -10.79 -5.59 9.34
C VAL A 77 -11.78 -5.42 10.48
N ARG A 78 -11.48 -4.49 11.39
CA ARG A 78 -12.35 -4.07 12.48
C ARG A 78 -13.07 -2.79 12.09
N LEU A 79 -14.38 -2.77 12.28
CA LEU A 79 -15.23 -1.60 12.13
C LEU A 79 -15.34 -0.82 13.45
N GLU A 80 -15.79 0.42 13.38
CA GLU A 80 -15.93 1.32 14.53
C GLU A 80 -16.83 0.79 15.65
N ASP A 81 -17.81 -0.06 15.32
CA ASP A 81 -18.70 -0.73 16.29
C ASP A 81 -18.11 -2.01 16.88
N GLY A 82 -16.88 -2.37 16.49
CA GLY A 82 -16.18 -3.57 16.95
C GLY A 82 -16.39 -4.80 16.07
N THR A 83 -17.28 -4.76 15.08
CA THR A 83 -17.47 -5.86 14.13
C THR A 83 -16.17 -6.21 13.41
N ILE A 84 -15.86 -7.51 13.31
CA ILE A 84 -14.68 -8.01 12.58
C ILE A 84 -15.12 -8.75 11.34
N VAL A 85 -14.63 -8.31 10.18
CA VAL A 85 -14.86 -8.96 8.88
C VAL A 85 -13.56 -9.57 8.39
N LYS A 86 -13.62 -10.85 8.03
CA LYS A 86 -12.47 -11.66 7.61
C LYS A 86 -12.41 -11.78 6.09
N GLY A 87 -11.21 -11.91 5.55
CA GLY A 87 -10.97 -12.19 4.14
C GLY A 87 -9.67 -12.97 3.94
N SER A 88 -9.61 -13.72 2.85
CA SER A 88 -8.42 -14.44 2.41
C SER A 88 -8.17 -14.18 0.94
N ASN A 89 -6.94 -14.41 0.47
CA ASN A 89 -6.67 -14.29 -0.96
C ASN A 89 -7.42 -15.38 -1.74
N GLN A 90 -7.99 -14.96 -2.87
CA GLN A 90 -8.77 -15.79 -3.79
C GLN A 90 -8.13 -15.65 -5.16
N GLU A 91 -7.40 -16.69 -5.59
CA GLU A 91 -6.75 -16.70 -6.89
C GLU A 91 -7.69 -17.15 -8.01
N ASN A 92 -7.28 -16.89 -9.25
CA ASN A 92 -8.00 -17.31 -10.44
C ASN A 92 -6.99 -17.72 -11.53
N SER A 93 -7.39 -18.63 -12.41
CA SER A 93 -6.57 -19.04 -13.57
C SER A 93 -6.22 -17.86 -14.48
N ALA A 94 -7.11 -16.87 -14.58
CA ALA A 94 -6.78 -15.56 -15.12
C ALA A 94 -6.19 -14.71 -13.99
N TYR A 95 -4.86 -14.64 -13.89
CA TYR A 95 -4.16 -14.11 -12.71
C TYR A 95 -4.63 -12.71 -12.27
N PRO A 96 -4.91 -11.75 -13.18
CA PRO A 96 -5.42 -10.43 -12.79
C PRO A 96 -6.83 -10.43 -12.16
N SER A 97 -7.59 -11.51 -12.32
CA SER A 97 -8.95 -11.65 -11.78
C SER A 97 -8.99 -12.08 -10.31
N GLY A 98 -7.83 -12.41 -9.71
CA GLY A 98 -7.74 -12.73 -8.29
C GLY A 98 -7.81 -11.50 -7.38
N LEU A 99 -8.15 -11.72 -6.12
CA LEU A 99 -8.15 -10.69 -5.07
C LEU A 99 -7.24 -11.07 -3.91
N CYS A 100 -6.53 -10.06 -3.39
CA CYS A 100 -5.74 -10.17 -2.18
C CYS A 100 -6.65 -10.21 -0.95
N ALA A 101 -6.16 -10.77 0.16
CA ALA A 101 -6.94 -10.97 1.37
C ALA A 101 -7.52 -9.67 1.94
N GLU A 102 -6.72 -8.60 1.89
CA GLU A 102 -7.08 -7.26 2.37
C GLU A 102 -8.28 -6.72 1.59
N ARG A 103 -8.24 -6.80 0.26
CA ARG A 103 -9.32 -6.35 -0.61
C ARG A 103 -10.58 -7.21 -0.42
N THR A 104 -10.42 -8.53 -0.27
CA THR A 104 -11.54 -9.42 0.07
C THR A 104 -12.21 -8.98 1.38
N ALA A 105 -11.45 -8.73 2.45
CA ALA A 105 -11.98 -8.35 3.75
C ALA A 105 -12.65 -6.97 3.72
N MET A 106 -11.98 -5.96 3.15
CA MET A 106 -12.44 -4.57 3.15
C MET A 106 -13.66 -4.37 2.25
N PHE A 107 -13.68 -4.97 1.05
CA PHE A 107 -14.84 -4.88 0.17
C PHE A 107 -16.05 -5.62 0.75
N ALA A 108 -15.84 -6.80 1.35
CA ALA A 108 -16.90 -7.50 2.05
C ALA A 108 -17.46 -6.67 3.22
N ALA A 109 -16.58 -6.05 4.02
CA ALA A 109 -16.99 -5.21 5.13
C ALA A 109 -17.80 -4.00 4.67
N SER A 110 -17.34 -3.29 3.65
CA SER A 110 -18.04 -2.14 3.10
C SER A 110 -19.38 -2.49 2.48
N ALA A 111 -19.50 -3.66 1.85
CA ALA A 111 -20.75 -4.11 1.23
C ALA A 111 -21.78 -4.58 2.29
N ALA A 112 -21.33 -5.31 3.31
CA ALA A 112 -22.20 -5.83 4.37
C ALA A 112 -22.55 -4.78 5.44
N HIS A 113 -21.67 -3.79 5.64
CA HIS A 113 -21.80 -2.76 6.67
C HIS A 113 -21.59 -1.36 6.08
N PRO A 114 -22.49 -0.91 5.19
CA PRO A 114 -22.34 0.38 4.51
C PRO A 114 -22.27 1.54 5.51
N GLY A 115 -21.36 2.47 5.28
CA GLY A 115 -21.18 3.67 6.10
C GLY A 115 -20.44 3.46 7.42
N LYS A 116 -20.06 2.22 7.78
CA LYS A 116 -19.26 1.94 8.97
C LYS A 116 -17.78 2.18 8.71
N ALA A 117 -17.16 3.05 9.49
CA ALA A 117 -15.74 3.33 9.36
C ALA A 117 -14.88 2.11 9.76
N MET A 118 -13.85 1.82 8.96
CA MET A 118 -12.84 0.82 9.28
C MET A 118 -11.77 1.47 10.17
N VAL A 119 -11.45 0.82 11.29
CA VAL A 119 -10.55 1.40 12.31
C VAL A 119 -9.22 0.69 12.43
N SER A 120 -9.17 -0.60 12.12
CA SER A 120 -7.92 -1.37 12.12
C SER A 120 -7.99 -2.55 11.14
N LEU A 121 -6.87 -2.89 10.53
CA LEU A 121 -6.69 -4.04 9.64
C LEU A 121 -5.50 -4.88 10.09
N ALA A 122 -5.66 -6.19 10.21
CA ALA A 122 -4.54 -7.12 10.43
C ALA A 122 -4.33 -8.03 9.21
N ILE A 123 -3.07 -8.34 8.90
CA ILE A 123 -2.65 -9.13 7.74
C ILE A 123 -1.62 -10.17 8.19
N VAL A 124 -1.79 -11.40 7.73
CA VAL A 124 -0.85 -12.51 7.92
C VAL A 124 -0.65 -13.27 6.61
N GLY A 125 0.52 -13.85 6.40
CA GLY A 125 0.82 -14.59 5.18
C GLY A 125 1.89 -15.66 5.38
N GLY A 126 1.92 -16.62 4.46
CA GLY A 126 2.96 -17.65 4.38
C GLY A 126 2.55 -18.82 3.49
N PHE A 127 3.46 -19.79 3.35
CA PHE A 127 3.25 -20.97 2.51
C PHE A 127 2.63 -22.14 3.27
N ALA A 128 1.92 -23.00 2.53
CA ALA A 128 1.35 -24.25 3.06
C ALA A 128 0.51 -24.03 4.32
N ARG A 129 -0.24 -22.92 4.37
CA ARG A 129 -1.09 -22.51 5.51
C ARG A 129 -0.34 -22.35 6.84
N LYS A 130 0.97 -22.09 6.77
CA LYS A 130 1.78 -21.67 7.91
C LYS A 130 2.00 -20.16 7.81
N ILE A 131 2.16 -19.50 8.96
CA ILE A 131 2.53 -18.08 9.00
C ILE A 131 4.05 -18.00 8.90
N ASP A 132 4.55 -17.17 8.00
CA ASP A 132 5.99 -16.92 7.86
C ASP A 132 6.53 -16.18 9.09
N ASP A 133 7.81 -16.38 9.41
CA ASP A 133 8.46 -15.71 10.55
C ASP A 133 8.39 -14.17 10.43
N LYS A 134 8.54 -13.65 9.21
CA LYS A 134 8.48 -12.22 8.90
C LYS A 134 7.08 -11.84 8.41
N PRO A 135 6.56 -10.65 8.77
CA PRO A 135 5.28 -10.17 8.27
C PRO A 135 5.23 -10.05 6.75
N CYS A 136 4.08 -10.42 6.17
CA CYS A 136 3.77 -10.16 4.77
C CYS A 136 3.37 -8.68 4.60
N SER A 137 3.97 -7.99 3.63
CA SER A 137 3.64 -6.59 3.32
C SER A 137 2.49 -6.50 2.32
N PRO A 138 1.51 -5.59 2.49
CA PRO A 138 0.44 -5.42 1.53
C PRO A 138 0.96 -4.88 0.20
N CYS A 139 0.38 -5.35 -0.90
CA CYS A 139 0.72 -4.86 -2.24
C CYS A 139 0.22 -3.42 -2.45
N GLY A 140 0.76 -2.72 -3.46
CA GLY A 140 0.39 -1.32 -3.74
C GLY A 140 -1.12 -1.11 -3.96
N ALA A 141 -1.79 -2.04 -4.63
CA ALA A 141 -3.24 -1.97 -4.84
C ALA A 141 -4.03 -2.09 -3.52
N CYS A 142 -3.59 -2.95 -2.59
CA CYS A 142 -4.21 -3.05 -1.27
C CYS A 142 -3.98 -1.78 -0.46
N ARG A 143 -2.77 -1.21 -0.49
CA ARG A 143 -2.47 0.06 0.19
C ARG A 143 -3.35 1.20 -0.33
N GLN A 144 -3.59 1.26 -1.64
CA GLN A 144 -4.48 2.26 -2.23
C GLN A 144 -5.94 2.07 -1.77
N VAL A 145 -6.42 0.83 -1.66
CA VAL A 145 -7.75 0.53 -1.12
C VAL A 145 -7.85 0.90 0.37
N MET A 146 -6.80 0.64 1.16
CA MET A 146 -6.71 1.09 2.55
C MET A 146 -6.85 2.62 2.66
N ALA A 147 -6.18 3.35 1.77
CA ALA A 147 -6.19 4.80 1.78
C ALA A 147 -7.59 5.36 1.46
N GLU A 148 -8.28 4.81 0.46
CA GLU A 148 -9.66 5.17 0.13
C GLU A 148 -10.58 5.02 1.34
N TYR A 149 -10.54 3.87 2.03
CA TYR A 149 -11.40 3.62 3.19
C TYR A 149 -11.01 4.43 4.42
N GLN A 150 -9.72 4.75 4.59
CA GLN A 150 -9.27 5.69 5.63
C GLN A 150 -9.88 7.08 5.40
N MET A 151 -9.82 7.59 4.17
CA MET A 151 -10.39 8.88 3.80
C MET A 151 -11.91 8.90 3.95
N ALA A 152 -12.59 7.88 3.44
CA ALA A 152 -14.04 7.75 3.54
C ALA A 152 -14.50 7.72 5.01
N GLY A 153 -13.75 7.03 5.87
CA GLY A 153 -13.99 6.99 7.31
C GLY A 153 -13.61 8.26 8.07
N LYS A 154 -12.93 9.23 7.42
CA LYS A 154 -12.44 10.49 8.00
C LYS A 154 -11.65 10.30 9.31
N ARG A 155 -10.88 9.20 9.39
CA ARG A 155 -10.12 8.82 10.58
C ARG A 155 -8.95 7.92 10.22
N PRO A 156 -7.88 7.87 11.03
CA PRO A 156 -6.78 6.91 10.82
C PRO A 156 -7.26 5.46 10.82
N LEU A 157 -6.73 4.67 9.88
CA LEU A 157 -6.89 3.22 9.81
C LEU A 157 -5.55 2.58 10.19
N SER A 158 -5.47 1.97 11.38
CA SER A 158 -4.24 1.30 11.80
C SER A 158 -4.03 0.00 11.03
N VAL A 159 -2.77 -0.32 10.71
CA VAL A 159 -2.42 -1.51 9.93
C VAL A 159 -1.44 -2.37 10.71
N ILE A 160 -1.80 -3.65 10.89
CA ILE A 160 -1.01 -4.64 11.62
C ILE A 160 -0.52 -5.70 10.64
N LEU A 161 0.79 -5.86 10.53
CA LEU A 161 1.43 -6.91 9.73
C LEU A 161 2.02 -7.92 10.71
N SER A 162 1.47 -9.14 10.77
CA SER A 162 1.90 -10.15 11.74
C SER A 162 2.53 -11.36 11.04
N GLY A 163 3.77 -11.65 11.41
CA GLY A 163 4.46 -12.92 11.18
C GLY A 163 4.47 -13.79 12.43
N ALA A 164 5.15 -14.93 12.37
CA ALA A 164 5.26 -15.85 13.51
C ALA A 164 6.24 -15.35 14.60
N LYS A 165 7.25 -14.54 14.24
CA LYS A 165 8.30 -14.06 15.16
C LYS A 165 8.46 -12.54 15.20
N LYS A 166 7.60 -11.83 14.48
CA LYS A 166 7.63 -10.37 14.39
C LYS A 166 6.25 -9.87 14.01
N THR A 167 5.80 -8.81 14.67
CA THR A 167 4.58 -8.09 14.30
C THR A 167 4.87 -6.60 14.24
N LEU A 168 4.41 -5.94 13.18
CA LEU A 168 4.54 -4.50 12.97
C LEU A 168 3.16 -3.87 13.04
N LYS A 169 3.04 -2.72 13.71
CA LYS A 169 1.81 -1.93 13.75
C LYS A 169 2.10 -0.49 13.35
N PHE A 170 1.35 -0.04 12.35
CA PHE A 170 1.34 1.33 11.85
C PHE A 170 0.09 2.05 12.34
N SER A 171 0.23 3.35 12.61
CA SER A 171 -0.84 4.15 13.19
C SER A 171 -1.91 4.54 12.17
N CYS A 172 -1.50 4.69 10.91
CA CYS A 172 -2.34 5.07 9.78
C CYS A 172 -1.81 4.47 8.47
N VAL A 173 -2.56 4.63 7.39
CA VAL A 173 -2.20 4.15 6.05
C VAL A 173 -1.09 5.01 5.42
N ASP A 174 -1.01 6.29 5.77
CA ASP A 174 0.00 7.23 5.27
C ASP A 174 1.43 6.75 5.55
N ASP A 175 1.63 6.04 6.68
CA ASP A 175 2.92 5.47 7.09
C ASP A 175 3.39 4.36 6.13
N ILE A 176 2.47 3.68 5.45
CA ILE A 176 2.79 2.59 4.51
C ILE A 176 2.59 2.99 3.04
N LEU A 177 1.94 4.13 2.78
CA LEU A 177 1.74 4.68 1.44
C LEU A 177 1.99 6.20 1.47
N PRO A 178 3.26 6.65 1.54
CA PRO A 178 3.57 8.06 1.49
C PRO A 178 3.16 8.65 0.14
N PHE A 179 2.66 9.89 0.15
CA PHE A 179 2.13 10.58 -1.03
C PHE A 179 0.96 9.83 -1.67
N VAL A 180 -0.01 9.45 -0.83
CA VAL A 180 -1.28 8.82 -1.25
C VAL A 180 -1.86 9.54 -2.47
N PHE A 181 -2.25 8.77 -3.48
CA PHE A 181 -3.08 9.28 -4.57
C PHE A 181 -4.53 9.35 -4.09
N ASP A 182 -5.12 10.55 -4.07
CA ASP A 182 -6.45 10.79 -3.54
C ASP A 182 -7.33 11.65 -4.48
N SER A 183 -8.58 11.91 -4.08
CA SER A 183 -9.54 12.66 -4.90
C SER A 183 -9.16 14.13 -5.11
N PHE A 184 -8.18 14.68 -4.37
CA PHE A 184 -7.66 16.03 -4.60
C PHE A 184 -7.12 16.18 -6.03
N TYR A 185 -6.55 15.10 -6.59
CA TYR A 185 -6.06 15.07 -7.97
C TYR A 185 -7.18 14.99 -9.02
N THR A 186 -8.38 14.57 -8.62
CA THR A 186 -9.54 14.43 -9.52
C THR A 186 -10.55 15.58 -9.41
N GLU A 187 -10.62 16.25 -8.26
CA GLU A 187 -11.54 17.38 -8.02
C GLU A 187 -10.97 18.73 -8.51
N SER A 188 -9.64 18.83 -8.71
CA SER A 188 -8.97 20.02 -9.24
C SER A 188 -9.20 20.25 -10.74
N HIS A 189 -9.97 19.40 -11.42
CA HIS A 189 -10.42 19.58 -12.80
C HIS A 189 -11.95 19.44 -12.86
N PRO A 190 -12.71 20.53 -12.65
CA PRO A 190 -14.16 20.53 -12.87
C PRO A 190 -14.44 20.45 -14.37
N SER A 191 -14.34 19.27 -14.94
CA SER A 191 -14.79 18.94 -16.29
C SER A 191 -15.54 17.61 -16.30
N ARG A 192 -16.56 17.51 -15.44
CA ARG A 192 -17.73 16.64 -15.61
C ARG A 192 -18.97 17.33 -15.07
#